data_AF-A0A968RSY1-F1
#
_entry.id   AF-A0A968RSY1-F1
#
_cell.length_a   1.000
_cell.length_b   1.000
_cell.length_c   1.000
_cell.angle_alpha   90.00
_cell.angle_beta   90.00
_cell.angle_gamma   90.00
#
_symmetry.space_group_name_H-M   'P 1'
#
loop_
_entity.id
_entity.type
_entity.pdbx_description
1 polymer ?
#
loop_
_entity_poly.entity_id
_entity_poly.type
_entity_poly.pdbx_seq_one_letter_code
_entity_poly.pdbx_strand_id
1 'polypeptide(L)'
;MSAEEKTEEIKLFIDTVNKSDVAVFCLMDYWTFDWYLELQEYVAINTDELKKTVFPGMELRIESPTDYRLNIHVILSDKLSKQELIDFKSELNIRSIDKKLSMMP
;
A
#
# COMPACT_ATOMS: atom_id res chain seq x y z
N MET A 1 -0.19 -17.75 -2.86
CA MET A 1 -1.63 -17.62 -2.69
C MET A 1 -2.30 -17.74 -4.03
N SER A 2 -3.34 -18.55 -4.13
CA SER A 2 -4.20 -18.62 -5.32
C SER A 2 -5.04 -17.34 -5.45
N ALA A 3 -5.69 -17.15 -6.60
CA ALA A 3 -6.58 -16.02 -6.80
C ALA A 3 -7.82 -16.09 -5.88
N GLU A 4 -8.29 -17.30 -5.59
CA GLU A 4 -9.39 -17.56 -4.67
C GLU A 4 -9.01 -17.19 -3.23
N GLU A 5 -7.83 -17.63 -2.78
CA GLU A 5 -7.33 -17.29 -1.44
C GLU A 5 -7.18 -15.77 -1.26
N LYS A 6 -6.67 -15.06 -2.27
CA LYS A 6 -6.59 -13.58 -2.27
C LYS A 6 -7.96 -12.92 -2.11
N THR A 7 -8.94 -13.42 -2.85
CA THR A 7 -10.29 -12.86 -2.84
C THR A 7 -10.95 -13.03 -1.47
N GLU A 8 -10.77 -14.20 -0.83
CA GLU A 8 -11.32 -14.44 0.50
C GLU A 8 -10.65 -13.58 1.58
N GLU A 9 -9.33 -13.36 1.50
CA GLU A 9 -8.62 -12.43 2.39
C GLU A 9 -9.12 -10.98 2.23
N ILE A 10 -9.35 -10.52 1.00
CA ILE A 10 -9.92 -9.18 0.74
C ILE A 10 -11.32 -9.05 1.36
N LYS A 11 -12.19 -10.04 1.17
CA LYS A 11 -13.54 -10.03 1.77
C LYS A 11 -13.49 -10.01 3.29
N LEU A 12 -12.62 -10.83 3.89
CA LEU A 12 -12.43 -10.87 5.33
C LEU A 12 -11.96 -9.51 5.85
N PHE A 13 -11.02 -8.87 5.16
CA PHE A 13 -10.57 -7.53 5.50
C PHE A 13 -11.70 -6.51 5.43
N ILE A 14 -12.47 -6.48 4.34
CA ILE A 14 -13.61 -5.56 4.16
C ILE A 14 -14.64 -5.75 5.27
N ASP A 15 -15.01 -6.99 5.58
CA ASP A 15 -15.96 -7.30 6.66
C ASP A 15 -15.42 -6.80 8.02
N THR A 16 -14.14 -7.03 8.29
CA THR A 16 -13.48 -6.62 9.53
C THR A 16 -13.45 -5.10 9.69
N VAL A 17 -13.04 -4.37 8.65
CA VAL A 17 -12.96 -2.90 8.72
C VAL A 17 -14.35 -2.26 8.80
N ASN A 18 -15.33 -2.82 8.09
CA ASN A 18 -16.71 -2.31 8.12
C ASN A 18 -17.36 -2.48 9.50
N LYS A 19 -17.06 -3.57 10.22
CA LYS A 19 -17.57 -3.84 11.58
C LYS A 19 -16.87 -3.02 12.67
N SER A 20 -15.73 -2.42 12.35
CA SER A 20 -14.97 -1.61 13.30
C SER A 20 -15.56 -0.20 13.47
N ASP A 21 -15.48 0.32 14.69
CA ASP A 21 -15.86 1.71 15.02
C ASP A 21 -14.86 2.74 14.48
N VAL A 22 -13.71 2.30 13.96
CA VAL A 22 -12.70 3.16 13.35
C VAL A 22 -13.22 3.76 12.04
N ALA A 23 -12.99 5.05 11.85
CA ALA A 23 -13.48 5.79 10.68
C ALA A 23 -12.64 5.52 9.42
N VAL A 24 -11.32 5.41 9.57
CA VAL A 24 -10.36 5.32 8.46
C VAL A 24 -9.22 4.36 8.79
N PHE A 25 -8.71 3.68 7.76
CA PHE A 25 -7.60 2.74 7.88
C PHE A 25 -6.49 3.10 6.91
N CYS A 26 -5.28 2.59 7.15
CA CYS A 26 -4.17 2.71 6.23
C CYS A 26 -3.52 1.33 6.06
N LEU A 27 -3.32 0.91 4.81
CA LEU A 27 -2.60 -0.31 4.48
C LEU A 27 -1.12 0.00 4.39
N MET A 28 -0.34 -0.52 5.33
CA MET A 28 1.10 -0.26 5.45
C MET A 28 1.90 -1.38 4.78
N ASP A 29 1.93 -1.36 3.44
CA ASP A 29 2.66 -2.36 2.67
C ASP A 29 4.19 -2.16 2.81
N TYR A 30 4.96 -3.24 2.84
CA TYR A 30 6.41 -3.15 2.94
C TYR A 30 7.03 -3.01 1.54
N TRP A 31 7.60 -1.82 1.24
CA TRP A 31 8.20 -1.46 -0.07
C TRP A 31 7.29 -1.47 -1.31
N THR A 32 6.02 -1.84 -1.20
CA THR A 32 5.09 -1.91 -2.33
C THR A 32 3.76 -1.21 -2.04
N PHE A 33 2.83 -1.28 -2.98
CA PHE A 33 1.42 -0.91 -2.78
C PHE A 33 0.52 -2.05 -3.27
N ASP A 34 1.05 -3.27 -3.37
CA ASP A 34 0.42 -4.34 -4.14
C ASP A 34 -0.91 -4.75 -3.52
N TRP A 35 -0.98 -4.81 -2.18
CA TRP A 35 -2.19 -5.21 -1.48
C TRP A 35 -3.25 -4.11 -1.55
N TYR A 36 -2.83 -2.86 -1.44
CA TYR A 36 -3.72 -1.71 -1.68
C TYR A 36 -4.29 -1.72 -3.10
N LEU A 37 -3.45 -1.96 -4.11
CA LEU A 37 -3.89 -2.00 -5.51
C LEU A 37 -4.83 -3.18 -5.79
N GLU A 38 -4.56 -4.35 -5.22
CA GLU A 38 -5.46 -5.52 -5.31
C GLU A 38 -6.82 -5.23 -4.65
N LEU A 39 -6.85 -4.56 -3.50
CA LEU A 39 -8.08 -4.10 -2.85
C LEU A 39 -8.85 -3.11 -3.75
N GLN A 40 -8.17 -2.14 -4.35
CA GLN A 40 -8.80 -1.16 -5.25
C GLN A 40 -9.38 -1.84 -6.50
N GLU A 41 -8.69 -2.82 -7.07
CA GLU A 41 -9.18 -3.60 -8.21
C GLU A 41 -10.44 -4.41 -7.85
N TYR A 42 -10.48 -4.99 -6.64
CA TYR A 42 -11.68 -5.68 -6.13
C TYR A 42 -12.85 -4.71 -5.90
N VAL A 43 -12.60 -3.57 -5.24
CA VAL A 43 -13.64 -2.58 -4.92
C VAL A 43 -14.18 -1.89 -6.18
N ALA A 44 -13.36 -1.72 -7.22
CA ALA A 44 -13.83 -1.18 -8.50
C ALA A 44 -14.92 -2.05 -9.16
N ILE A 45 -14.91 -3.36 -8.88
CA ILE A 45 -15.91 -4.31 -9.37
C ILE A 45 -17.08 -4.45 -8.35
N ASN A 46 -16.80 -4.25 -7.06
CA ASN A 46 -17.75 -4.43 -5.95
C ASN A 46 -17.90 -3.13 -5.15
N THR A 47 -18.37 -2.06 -5.81
CA THR A 47 -18.28 -0.66 -5.34
C THR A 47 -18.93 -0.35 -4.00
N ASP A 48 -19.86 -1.18 -3.54
CA ASP A 48 -20.64 -0.95 -2.31
C ASP A 48 -20.16 -1.80 -1.12
N GLU A 49 -19.15 -2.65 -1.30
CA GLU A 49 -18.68 -3.55 -0.23
C GLU A 49 -17.80 -2.83 0.79
N LEU A 50 -16.85 -1.99 0.35
CA LEU A 50 -15.97 -1.25 1.25
C LEU A 50 -16.59 0.10 1.64
N LYS A 51 -17.00 0.25 2.91
CA LYS A 51 -17.68 1.45 3.42
C LYS A 51 -16.75 2.45 4.10
N LYS A 52 -15.52 2.02 4.39
CA LYS A 52 -14.51 2.80 5.13
C LYS A 52 -13.46 3.32 4.17
N THR A 53 -12.94 4.51 4.43
CA THR A 53 -11.77 5.02 3.70
C THR A 53 -10.54 4.24 4.10
N VAL A 54 -9.81 3.73 3.10
CA VAL A 54 -8.54 3.04 3.27
C VAL A 54 -7.48 3.82 2.50
N PHE A 55 -6.44 4.27 3.19
CA PHE A 55 -5.33 5.00 2.60
C PHE A 55 -4.20 4.07 2.14
N PRO A 56 -3.58 4.34 0.99
CA PRO A 56 -2.33 3.69 0.60
C PRO A 56 -1.21 4.15 1.53
N GLY A 57 -0.53 3.19 2.14
CA GLY A 57 0.64 3.43 2.98
C GLY A 57 1.80 2.56 2.56
N MET A 58 3.01 2.96 2.96
CA MET A 58 4.22 2.20 2.72
C MET A 58 5.18 2.33 3.90
N GLU A 59 5.66 1.20 4.40
CA GLU A 59 6.76 1.14 5.34
C GLU A 59 8.09 1.06 4.57
N LEU A 60 8.99 1.99 4.86
CA LEU A 60 10.30 2.08 4.23
C LEU A 60 11.40 2.12 5.27
N ARG A 61 12.54 1.54 4.91
CA ARG A 61 13.79 1.72 5.64
C ARG A 61 14.68 2.67 4.87
N ILE A 62 15.00 3.81 5.47
CA ILE A 62 15.81 4.85 4.83
C ILE A 62 17.25 4.83 5.34
N GLU A 63 18.16 5.21 4.44
CA GLU A 63 19.53 5.52 4.79
C GLU A 63 19.60 6.95 5.35
N SER A 64 20.32 7.11 6.46
CA SER A 64 20.48 8.38 7.16
C SER A 64 21.96 8.54 7.53
N PRO A 65 22.48 9.78 7.64
CA PRO A 65 23.85 10.03 8.13
C PRO A 65 24.06 9.61 9.60
N THR A 66 23.04 9.07 10.26
CA THR A 66 23.08 8.51 11.60
C THR A 66 23.69 7.10 11.61
N ASP A 67 24.19 6.68 12.76
CA ASP A 67 24.74 5.35 13.01
C ASP A 67 23.65 4.26 13.25
N TYR A 68 22.38 4.64 13.20
CA TYR A 68 21.23 3.75 13.32
C TYR A 68 20.31 3.79 12.09
N ARG A 69 19.56 2.70 11.89
CA ARG A 69 18.56 2.56 10.82
C ARG A 69 17.30 3.35 11.18
N LEU A 70 16.76 4.07 10.20
CA LEU A 70 15.47 4.74 10.31
C LEU A 70 14.41 3.98 9.51
N ASN A 71 13.29 3.69 10.14
CA ASN A 71 12.08 3.27 9.44
C ASN A 71 11.13 4.47 9.37
N ILE A 72 10.50 4.66 8.22
CA ILE A 72 9.49 5.69 8.00
C ILE A 72 8.20 5.04 7.54
N HIS A 73 7.09 5.63 7.96
CA HIS A 73 5.77 5.32 7.43
C HIS A 73 5.33 6.46 6.53
N VAL A 74 5.02 6.13 5.28
CA VAL A 74 4.42 7.04 4.32
C VAL A 74 2.93 6.74 4.29
N ILE A 75 2.10 7.77 4.40
CA ILE A 75 0.66 7.68 4.16
C ILE A 75 0.34 8.63 3.02
N LEU A 76 -0.28 8.11 1.98
CA LEU A 76 -0.65 8.86 0.78
C LEU A 76 -2.16 9.02 0.69
N SER A 77 -2.60 9.96 -0.16
CA SER A 77 -4.02 10.23 -0.38
C SER A 77 -4.70 9.05 -1.08
N ASP A 78 -5.93 8.71 -0.66
CA ASP A 78 -6.81 7.72 -1.30
C ASP A 78 -7.28 8.15 -2.70
N LYS A 79 -7.06 9.42 -3.06
CA LYS A 79 -7.39 9.98 -4.37
C LYS A 79 -6.31 9.79 -5.43
N LEU A 80 -5.14 9.25 -5.07
CA LEU A 80 -4.08 8.99 -6.03
C LEU A 80 -4.45 7.84 -6.96
N SER A 81 -4.16 8.02 -8.24
CA SER A 81 -4.25 6.96 -9.24
C SER A 81 -3.18 5.90 -9.03
N LYS A 82 -3.42 4.70 -9.58
CA LYS A 82 -2.42 3.61 -9.64
C LYS A 82 -1.09 4.10 -10.22
N GLN A 83 -1.13 4.95 -11.25
CA GLN A 83 0.07 5.49 -11.88
C GLN A 83 0.84 6.42 -10.92
N GLU A 84 0.16 7.32 -10.22
CA GLU A 84 0.82 8.22 -9.26
C GLU A 84 1.49 7.46 -8.10
N LEU A 85 0.88 6.36 -7.65
CA LEU A 85 1.50 5.47 -6.65
C LEU A 85 2.74 4.74 -7.20
N ILE A 86 2.68 4.28 -8.46
CA ILE A 86 3.83 3.67 -9.14
C ILE A 86 4.94 4.69 -9.32
N ASP A 87 4.61 5.91 -9.75
CA ASP A 87 5.55 7.00 -9.94
C ASP A 87 6.26 7.35 -8.62
N PHE A 88 5.50 7.49 -7.53
CA PHE A 88 6.05 7.68 -6.18
C PHE A 88 7.06 6.59 -5.82
N LYS A 89 6.70 5.31 -5.99
CA LYS A 89 7.60 4.18 -5.70
C LYS A 89 8.85 4.21 -6.60
N SER A 90 8.71 4.61 -7.87
CA SER A 90 9.80 4.64 -8.84
C SER A 90 10.85 5.71 -8.54
N GLU A 91 10.49 6.76 -7.80
CA GLU A 91 11.40 7.82 -7.38
C GLU A 91 12.18 7.48 -6.09
N LEU A 92 11.91 6.33 -5.46
CA LEU A 92 12.71 5.85 -4.35
C LEU A 92 14.09 5.39 -4.86
N ASN A 93 15.14 5.98 -4.30
CA ASN A 93 16.53 5.73 -4.70
C ASN A 93 17.31 4.96 -3.62
N ILE A 94 18.15 4.02 -4.06
CA ILE A 94 19.14 3.36 -3.20
C ILE A 94 20.43 4.15 -3.29
N ARG A 95 20.71 4.96 -2.26
CA ARG A 95 21.88 5.85 -2.22
C ARG A 95 23.21 5.10 -2.37
N SER A 96 23.34 3.89 -1.81
CA SER A 96 24.56 3.08 -1.92
C SER A 96 24.98 2.73 -3.36
N ILE A 97 24.05 2.74 -4.33
CA ILE A 97 24.34 2.40 -5.73
C ILE A 97 23.92 3.50 -6.70
N ASP A 98 23.47 4.65 -6.19
CA ASP A 98 22.90 5.77 -6.96
C ASP A 98 21.94 5.32 -8.07
N LYS A 99 21.08 4.34 -7.75
CA LYS A 99 20.09 3.78 -8.67
C LYS A 99 18.71 3.81 -8.03
N LYS A 100 17.70 4.04 -8.87
CA LYS A 100 16.30 3.82 -8.51
C LYS A 100 16.09 2.39 -8.04
N LEU A 101 15.20 2.20 -7.07
CA LEU A 101 14.77 0.88 -6.64
C LEU A 101 14.21 0.15 -7.87
N SER A 102 14.92 -0.86 -8.37
CA SER A 102 14.59 -1.49 -9.66
C SER A 102 13.19 -2.09 -9.59
N MET A 103 12.30 -1.62 -10.47
CA MET A 103 11.08 -2.34 -10.83
C MET A 103 11.54 -3.57 -11.63
N MET A 104 11.41 -4.77 -11.06
CA MET A 104 11.37 -5.96 -11.92
C MET A 104 10.03 -5.93 -12.67
N PRO A 105 10.04 -6.09 -14.00
CA PRO A 105 8.83 -6.14 -14.82
C PRO A 105 7.99 -7.39 -14.56
#